data_AF-A0A8J5N7Y9-F1
#
_entry.id   AF-A0A8J5N7Y9-F1
#
_cell.length_a   1.000
_cell.length_b   1.000
_cell.length_c   1.000
_cell.angle_alpha   90.00
_cell.angle_beta   90.00
_cell.angle_gamma   90.00
#
_symmetry.space_group_name_H-M   'P 1'
#
loop_
_entity.id
_entity.type
_entity.pdbx_description
1 polymer ?
#
loop_
_entity_poly.entity_id
_entity_poly.type
_entity_poly.pdbx_seq_one_letter_code
_entity_poly.pdbx_strand_id
1 'polypeptide(L)'
;MFRSISPNLKSTVYCTGIAQGGEVEWEAAWSRYLTSNTPAEKTQLLAALGCTKHTGILSRYLDMAFTEGSGIRKADSILVLNAVAENDVGHSLAWHYLTRRWQYITSYYALQQALESTNHNIAWINNNYDVIVRWLHDNGYKEVY
;
A
#
# COMPACT_ATOMS: atom_id res chain seq x y z
N MET A 1 -30.35 -15.38 4.69
CA MET A 1 -29.61 -15.41 3.41
C MET A 1 -29.04 -14.02 3.16
N PHE A 2 -27.77 -13.77 3.44
CA PHE A 2 -27.16 -12.47 3.13
C PHE A 2 -27.03 -12.36 1.62
N ARG A 3 -27.76 -11.43 1.02
CA ARG A 3 -27.77 -11.17 -0.43
C ARG A 3 -26.38 -10.69 -0.86
N SER A 4 -25.90 -11.21 -1.99
CA SER A 4 -24.67 -10.74 -2.63
C SER A 4 -24.79 -9.24 -2.92
N ILE A 5 -23.83 -8.44 -2.43
CA ILE A 5 -23.77 -7.01 -2.70
C ILE A 5 -23.23 -6.83 -4.12
N SER A 6 -23.95 -6.06 -4.95
CA SER A 6 -23.48 -5.70 -6.28
C SER A 6 -22.10 -5.03 -6.20
N PRO A 7 -21.14 -5.37 -7.08
CA PRO A 7 -19.79 -4.78 -7.05
C PRO A 7 -19.78 -3.25 -6.98
N ASN A 8 -20.72 -2.59 -7.66
CA ASN A 8 -20.84 -1.13 -7.70
C ASN A 8 -21.30 -0.51 -6.37
N LEU A 9 -21.96 -1.30 -5.51
CA LEU A 9 -22.43 -0.86 -4.21
C LEU A 9 -21.47 -1.22 -3.08
N LYS A 10 -20.47 -2.09 -3.33
CA LYS A 10 -19.56 -2.57 -2.29
C LYS A 10 -18.84 -1.44 -1.56
N SER A 11 -18.27 -0.47 -2.30
CA SER A 11 -17.58 0.67 -1.70
C SER A 11 -18.48 1.47 -0.75
N THR A 12 -19.70 1.80 -1.20
CA THR A 12 -20.69 2.54 -0.39
C THR A 12 -21.12 1.74 0.83
N VAL A 13 -21.41 0.44 0.66
CA VAL A 13 -21.89 -0.42 1.75
C VAL A 13 -20.79 -0.63 2.81
N TYR A 14 -19.55 -0.91 2.40
CA TYR A 14 -18.43 -1.06 3.33
C TYR A 14 -18.18 0.24 4.10
N CYS A 15 -18.05 1.37 3.39
CA CYS A 15 -17.78 2.66 4.03
C CYS A 15 -18.91 3.04 5.00
N THR A 16 -20.17 2.89 4.60
CA THR A 16 -21.32 3.18 5.47
C THR A 16 -21.34 2.29 6.70
N GLY A 17 -21.12 0.98 6.53
CA GLY A 17 -21.09 0.05 7.65
C GLY A 17 -20.00 0.38 8.66
N ILE A 18 -18.81 0.75 8.19
CA ILE A 18 -17.68 1.12 9.04
C ILE A 18 -17.88 2.50 9.69
N ALA A 19 -18.48 3.45 8.97
CA ALA A 19 -18.74 4.80 9.48
C ALA A 19 -19.83 4.85 10.57
N GLN A 20 -20.80 3.94 10.49
CA GLN A 20 -21.90 3.83 11.45
C GLN A 20 -21.63 2.77 12.54
N GLY A 21 -20.63 1.92 12.33
CA GLY A 21 -20.23 0.85 13.24
C GLY A 21 -19.18 1.26 14.27
N GLY A 22 -18.71 0.26 15.01
CA GLY A 22 -17.66 0.36 16.01
C GLY A 22 -16.42 -0.43 15.61
N GLU A 23 -15.62 -0.76 16.62
CA GLU A 23 -14.42 -1.58 16.46
C GLU A 23 -14.74 -2.97 15.88
N VAL A 24 -15.88 -3.56 16.24
CA VAL A 24 -16.31 -4.87 15.73
C VAL A 24 -16.47 -4.87 14.21
N GLU A 25 -17.17 -3.89 13.66
CA GLU A 25 -17.36 -3.76 12.20
C GLU A 25 -16.05 -3.45 11.48
N TRP A 26 -15.18 -2.66 12.10
CA TRP A 26 -13.86 -2.35 11.55
C TRP A 26 -12.97 -3.61 11.50
N GLU A 27 -12.91 -4.39 12.58
CA GLU A 27 -12.15 -5.65 12.62
C GLU A 27 -12.70 -6.70 11.66
N ALA A 28 -14.03 -6.76 11.48
CA ALA A 28 -14.65 -7.63 10.49
C ALA A 28 -14.21 -7.26 9.05
N ALA A 29 -14.19 -5.96 8.73
CA ALA A 29 -13.72 -5.47 7.44
C ALA A 29 -12.20 -5.69 7.25
N TRP A 30 -11.41 -5.53 8.31
CA TRP A 30 -9.97 -5.81 8.31
C TRP A 30 -9.69 -7.30 8.07
N SER A 31 -10.38 -8.19 8.76
CA SER A 31 -10.31 -9.64 8.54
C SER A 31 -10.70 -10.03 7.12
N ARG A 32 -11.74 -9.37 6.55
CA ARG A 32 -12.12 -9.56 5.14
C ARG A 32 -11.02 -9.09 4.19
N TYR A 33 -10.32 -7.99 4.49
CA TYR A 33 -9.21 -7.51 3.68
C TYR A 33 -8.06 -8.53 3.64
N LEU A 34 -7.71 -9.10 4.80
CA LEU A 34 -6.66 -10.11 4.91
C LEU A 34 -6.99 -11.39 4.14
N THR A 35 -8.26 -11.81 4.15
CA THR A 35 -8.73 -13.05 3.52
C THR A 35 -9.20 -12.90 2.07
N SER A 36 -9.35 -11.66 1.56
CA SER A 36 -9.78 -11.43 0.18
C SER A 36 -8.71 -11.83 -0.83
N ASN A 37 -9.11 -12.53 -1.88
CA ASN A 37 -8.23 -12.93 -2.99
C ASN A 37 -8.28 -11.96 -4.18
N THR A 38 -9.12 -10.91 -4.12
CA THR A 38 -9.30 -10.00 -5.25
C THR A 38 -8.67 -8.64 -4.96
N PRO A 39 -7.75 -8.14 -5.81
CA PRO A 39 -7.15 -6.82 -5.62
C PRO A 39 -8.18 -5.68 -5.56
N ALA A 40 -9.26 -5.79 -6.34
CA ALA A 40 -10.35 -4.81 -6.35
C ALA A 40 -11.03 -4.72 -4.97
N GLU A 41 -11.43 -5.85 -4.38
CA GLU A 41 -12.07 -5.84 -3.06
C GLU A 41 -11.11 -5.39 -1.96
N LYS A 42 -9.81 -5.77 -2.04
CA LYS A 42 -8.80 -5.25 -1.11
C LYS A 42 -8.71 -3.73 -1.14
N THR A 43 -8.67 -3.15 -2.35
CA THR A 43 -8.64 -1.68 -2.53
C THR A 43 -9.90 -1.03 -1.95
N GLN A 44 -11.07 -1.59 -2.22
CA GLN A 44 -12.34 -1.10 -1.67
C GLN A 44 -12.38 -1.16 -0.14
N LEU A 45 -11.87 -2.23 0.46
CA LEU A 45 -11.82 -2.40 1.91
C LEU A 45 -10.84 -1.43 2.56
N LEU A 46 -9.64 -1.25 1.98
CA LEU A 46 -8.67 -0.27 2.50
C LEU A 46 -9.24 1.15 2.48
N ALA A 47 -9.90 1.56 1.39
CA ALA A 47 -10.58 2.84 1.35
C ALA A 47 -11.68 2.93 2.42
N ALA A 48 -12.51 1.90 2.55
CA ALA A 48 -13.64 1.88 3.48
C ALA A 48 -13.23 1.87 4.96
N LEU A 49 -12.11 1.24 5.32
CA LEU A 49 -11.56 1.22 6.69
C LEU A 49 -11.21 2.64 7.20
N GLY A 50 -10.92 3.57 6.29
CA GLY A 50 -10.75 4.98 6.60
C GLY A 50 -12.05 5.71 6.95
N CYS A 51 -13.23 5.14 6.68
CA CYS A 51 -14.52 5.79 6.95
C CYS A 51 -14.96 5.78 8.42
N THR A 52 -14.23 5.09 9.31
CA THR A 52 -14.59 5.05 10.73
C THR A 52 -14.51 6.44 11.36
N LYS A 53 -15.40 6.71 12.34
CA LYS A 53 -15.40 7.97 13.11
C LYS A 53 -14.57 7.88 14.40
N HIS A 54 -14.00 6.71 14.68
CA HIS A 54 -13.19 6.48 15.87
C HIS A 54 -11.74 6.91 15.61
N THR A 55 -11.34 8.06 16.14
CA THR A 55 -10.01 8.64 15.91
C THR A 55 -8.87 7.74 16.39
N GLY A 56 -9.07 6.96 17.46
CA GLY A 56 -8.11 5.96 17.91
C GLY A 56 -7.85 4.87 16.86
N ILE A 57 -8.90 4.41 16.17
CA ILE A 57 -8.77 3.45 15.07
C ILE A 57 -8.07 4.09 13.87
N LEU A 58 -8.43 5.33 13.50
CA LEU A 58 -7.75 6.05 12.42
C LEU A 58 -6.25 6.24 12.69
N SER A 59 -5.86 6.51 13.95
CA SER A 59 -4.47 6.64 14.33
C SER A 59 -3.72 5.32 14.19
N ARG A 60 -4.29 4.24 14.73
CA ARG A 60 -3.77 2.87 14.56
C ARG A 60 -3.65 2.51 13.08
N TYR A 61 -4.62 2.91 12.28
CA TYR A 61 -4.67 2.59 10.86
C TYR A 61 -3.57 3.30 10.06
N LEU A 62 -3.28 4.56 10.37
CA LEU A 62 -2.11 5.27 9.81
C LEU A 62 -0.79 4.59 10.21
N ASP A 63 -0.64 4.17 11.47
CA ASP A 63 0.55 3.43 11.90
C ASP A 63 0.74 2.11 11.15
N MET A 64 -0.35 1.37 10.92
CA MET A 64 -0.32 0.15 10.12
C MET A 64 0.13 0.44 8.68
N ALA A 65 -0.29 1.55 8.08
CA ALA A 65 0.03 1.88 6.69
C ALA A 65 1.54 2.05 6.45
N PHE A 66 2.29 2.54 7.44
CA PHE A 66 3.72 2.82 7.33
C PHE A 66 4.61 1.92 8.20
N THR A 67 4.09 0.75 8.58
CA THR A 67 4.81 -0.28 9.36
C THR A 67 4.94 -1.56 8.52
N GLU A 68 6.17 -2.04 8.33
CA GLU A 68 6.40 -3.30 7.63
C GLU A 68 5.84 -4.49 8.42
N GLY A 69 5.23 -5.44 7.71
CA GLY A 69 4.61 -6.61 8.34
C GLY A 69 3.22 -6.36 8.96
N SER A 70 2.65 -5.15 8.85
CA SER A 70 1.30 -4.83 9.36
C SER A 70 0.15 -5.54 8.61
N GLY A 71 0.45 -6.15 7.45
CA GLY A 71 -0.54 -6.67 6.52
C GLY A 71 -0.97 -5.68 5.43
N ILE A 72 -0.61 -4.40 5.54
CA ILE A 72 -0.79 -3.40 4.47
C ILE A 72 0.45 -3.39 3.59
N ARG A 73 0.27 -3.52 2.28
CA ARG A 73 1.40 -3.44 1.35
C ARG A 73 1.90 -2.01 1.29
N LYS A 74 3.21 -1.86 1.16
CA LYS A 74 3.85 -0.55 1.00
C LYS A 74 3.26 0.29 -0.14
N ALA A 75 2.90 -0.33 -1.26
CA ALA A 75 2.25 0.36 -2.38
C ALA A 75 0.82 0.88 -2.07
N ASP A 76 0.14 0.30 -1.08
CA ASP A 76 -1.23 0.68 -0.69
C ASP A 76 -1.24 1.70 0.48
N SER A 77 -0.09 2.03 1.06
CA SER A 77 0.02 2.93 2.22
C SER A 77 -0.52 4.35 1.94
N ILE A 78 -0.33 4.87 0.72
CA ILE A 78 -0.88 6.17 0.32
C ILE A 78 -2.40 6.15 0.22
N LEU A 79 -3.00 5.03 -0.21
CA LEU A 79 -4.46 4.88 -0.23
C LEU A 79 -5.03 5.03 1.18
N VAL A 80 -4.37 4.43 2.18
CA VAL A 80 -4.76 4.56 3.58
C VAL A 80 -4.64 6.00 4.07
N LEU A 81 -3.49 6.65 3.79
CA LEU A 81 -3.29 8.05 4.15
C LEU A 81 -4.38 8.95 3.57
N ASN A 82 -4.71 8.78 2.29
CA ASN A 82 -5.77 9.54 1.62
C ASN A 82 -7.15 9.28 2.22
N ALA A 83 -7.49 8.01 2.49
CA ALA A 83 -8.77 7.65 3.10
C ALA A 83 -8.96 8.29 4.48
N VAL A 84 -7.88 8.40 5.27
CA VAL A 84 -7.92 9.10 6.57
C VAL A 84 -7.91 10.62 6.38
N ALA A 85 -7.22 11.14 5.37
CA ALA A 85 -7.19 12.58 5.06
C ALA A 85 -8.54 13.11 4.55
N GLU A 86 -9.32 12.30 3.85
CA GLU A 86 -10.67 12.61 3.35
C GLU A 86 -11.75 12.41 4.43
N ASN A 87 -11.41 11.82 5.58
CA ASN A 87 -12.34 11.62 6.69
C ASN A 87 -12.51 12.91 7.51
N ASP A 88 -13.75 13.28 7.81
CA ASP A 88 -14.12 14.49 8.56
C ASP A 88 -13.40 14.64 9.91
N VAL A 89 -13.21 13.54 10.65
CA VAL A 89 -12.49 13.53 11.94
C VAL A 89 -11.03 13.06 11.80
N GLY A 90 -10.63 12.60 10.62
CA GLY A 90 -9.30 12.08 10.31
C GLY A 90 -8.36 13.08 9.63
N HIS A 91 -8.88 14.12 8.98
CA HIS A 91 -8.08 15.06 8.19
C HIS A 91 -6.90 15.66 8.99
N SER A 92 -7.17 16.22 10.17
CA SER A 92 -6.13 16.80 11.02
C SER A 92 -5.15 15.75 11.54
N LEU A 93 -5.61 14.52 11.75
CA LEU A 93 -4.78 13.41 12.19
C LEU A 93 -3.80 13.00 11.08
N ALA A 94 -4.28 12.83 9.85
CA ALA A 94 -3.45 12.54 8.68
C ALA A 94 -2.41 13.63 8.44
N TRP A 95 -2.82 14.91 8.52
CA TRP A 95 -1.90 16.04 8.38
C TRP A 95 -0.80 16.04 9.44
N HIS A 96 -1.16 15.89 10.73
CA HIS A 96 -0.17 15.84 11.81
C HIS A 96 0.74 14.63 11.70
N TYR A 97 0.21 13.47 11.31
CA TYR A 97 0.99 12.26 11.09
C TYR A 97 2.04 12.47 10.00
N LEU A 98 1.60 12.96 8.84
CA LEU A 98 2.46 13.21 7.68
C LEU A 98 3.56 14.23 8.01
N THR A 99 3.19 15.36 8.60
CA THR A 99 4.16 16.44 8.91
C THR A 99 5.17 16.04 9.96
N ARG A 100 4.75 15.33 11.02
CA ARG A 100 5.68 14.88 12.08
C ARG A 100 6.59 13.74 11.63
N ARG A 101 6.14 12.91 10.68
CA ARG A 101 6.90 11.75 10.17
C ARG A 101 7.40 11.94 8.75
N TRP A 102 7.44 13.17 8.24
CA TRP A 102 7.78 13.46 6.85
C TRP A 102 9.08 12.79 6.41
N GLN A 103 10.17 13.01 7.17
CA GLN A 103 11.48 12.42 6.88
C GLN A 103 11.46 10.89 6.88
N TYR A 104 10.72 10.28 7.80
CA TYR A 104 10.56 8.83 7.86
C TYR A 104 9.81 8.31 6.62
N ILE A 105 8.68 8.92 6.28
CA ILE A 105 7.84 8.51 5.14
C ILE A 105 8.60 8.67 3.83
N THR A 106 9.32 9.77 3.62
CA THR A 106 10.12 9.96 2.40
C THR A 106 11.26 8.94 2.31
N SER A 107 11.93 8.67 3.43
CA SER A 107 13.02 7.67 3.48
C SER A 107 12.49 6.25 3.25
N TYR A 108 11.29 5.97 3.77
CA TYR A 108 10.61 4.70 3.59
C TYR A 108 10.42 4.41 2.09
N TYR A 109 9.92 5.35 1.28
CA TYR A 109 9.79 5.14 -0.16
C TYR A 109 11.12 5.15 -0.92
N ALA A 110 12.06 6.02 -0.55
CA ALA A 110 13.36 6.08 -1.21
C ALA A 110 14.13 4.74 -1.11
N LEU A 111 14.09 4.11 0.06
CA LEU A 111 14.69 2.79 0.26
C LEU A 111 14.07 1.73 -0.66
N GLN A 112 12.75 1.74 -0.83
CA GLN A 112 12.08 0.81 -1.73
C GLN A 112 12.50 1.03 -3.18
N GLN A 113 12.53 2.28 -3.65
CA GLN A 113 12.93 2.59 -5.02
C GLN A 113 14.38 2.15 -5.29
N ALA A 114 15.28 2.34 -4.33
CA ALA A 114 16.66 1.89 -4.43
C ALA A 114 16.77 0.36 -4.51
N LEU A 115 16.00 -0.37 -3.70
CA LEU A 115 15.93 -1.83 -3.73
C LEU A 115 15.38 -2.35 -5.07
N GLU A 116 14.28 -1.77 -5.56
CA GLU A 116 13.67 -2.14 -6.84
C GLU A 116 14.63 -1.90 -8.01
N SER A 117 15.31 -0.75 -8.02
CA SER A 117 16.32 -0.43 -9.05
C SER A 117 17.48 -1.42 -9.02
N THR A 118 17.95 -1.78 -7.83
CA THR A 118 19.05 -2.75 -7.67
C THR A 118 18.64 -4.13 -8.18
N ASN A 119 17.44 -4.59 -7.83
CA ASN A 119 16.92 -5.88 -8.32
C ASN A 119 16.77 -5.89 -9.84
N HIS A 120 16.32 -4.79 -10.44
CA HIS A 120 16.22 -4.64 -11.88
C HIS A 120 17.60 -4.72 -12.55
N ASN A 121 18.60 -4.03 -12.01
CA ASN A 121 19.96 -4.05 -12.54
C ASN A 121 20.57 -5.46 -12.47
N ILE A 122 20.37 -6.17 -11.36
CA ILE A 122 20.82 -7.57 -11.22
C ILE A 122 20.15 -8.47 -12.25
N ALA A 123 18.82 -8.38 -12.39
CA ALA A 123 18.07 -9.17 -13.37
C ALA A 123 18.53 -8.86 -14.80
N TRP A 124 18.79 -7.59 -15.12
CA TRP A 124 19.29 -7.20 -16.43
C TRP A 124 20.68 -7.77 -16.70
N ILE A 125 21.62 -7.63 -15.76
CA ILE A 125 22.97 -8.19 -15.90
C ILE A 125 22.90 -9.70 -16.12
N ASN A 126 22.12 -10.42 -15.30
CA ASN A 126 22.00 -11.87 -15.40
C ASN A 126 21.48 -12.34 -16.78
N ASN A 127 20.64 -11.55 -17.45
CA ASN A 127 20.09 -11.91 -18.76
C ASN A 127 20.92 -11.41 -19.94
N ASN A 128 21.75 -10.37 -19.76
CA ASN A 128 22.42 -9.69 -20.87
C ASN A 128 23.94 -9.81 -20.85
N TYR A 129 24.55 -10.25 -19.74
CA TYR A 129 26.00 -10.34 -19.59
C TYR A 129 26.67 -11.08 -20.75
N ASP A 130 26.28 -12.34 -20.99
CA ASP A 130 26.88 -13.17 -22.05
C ASP A 130 26.65 -12.62 -23.46
N VAL A 131 25.54 -11.91 -23.69
CA VAL A 131 25.23 -11.30 -24.98
C VAL A 131 26.14 -10.09 -25.22
N ILE A 132 26.32 -9.26 -24.20
CA ILE A 132 27.15 -8.06 -24.27
C ILE A 132 28.63 -8.44 -24.40
N VAL A 133 29.10 -9.41 -23.60
CA VAL A 133 30.48 -9.90 -23.68
C VAL A 133 30.78 -10.45 -25.08
N ARG A 134 29.89 -11.28 -25.64
CA ARG A 134 30.04 -11.75 -27.03
C ARG A 134 30.04 -10.61 -28.04
N TRP A 135 29.10 -9.67 -27.93
CA TRP A 135 29.03 -8.52 -28.85
C TRP A 135 30.30 -7.66 -28.79
N LEU A 136 30.83 -7.40 -27.59
CA LEU A 136 32.07 -6.64 -27.41
C LEU A 136 33.25 -7.34 -28.08
N HIS A 137 33.38 -8.65 -27.84
CA HIS A 137 34.42 -9.47 -28.46
C HIS A 137 34.32 -9.47 -29.99
N ASP A 138 33.13 -9.69 -30.55
CA ASP A 138 32.88 -9.74 -31.99
C ASP A 138 33.16 -8.39 -32.68
N ASN A 139 33.11 -7.28 -31.94
CA ASN A 139 33.41 -5.93 -32.44
C ASN A 139 34.83 -5.45 -32.09
N GLY A 140 35.71 -6.35 -31.64
CA GLY A 140 37.14 -6.04 -31.42
C GLY A 140 37.43 -5.26 -30.13
N TYR A 141 36.46 -5.11 -29.23
CA TYR A 141 36.71 -4.59 -27.89
C TYR A 141 37.30 -5.73 -27.04
N LYS A 142 38.60 -5.66 -26.76
CA LYS A 142 39.28 -6.62 -25.87
C LYS A 142 38.85 -6.37 -24.42
N GLU A 143 38.67 -7.45 -23.65
CA GLU A 143 38.45 -7.36 -22.20
C GLU A 143 39.58 -6.56 -21.56
N VAL A 144 39.25 -5.37 -21.03
CA VAL A 144 40.15 -4.61 -20.16
C VAL A 144 39.93 -5.18 -18.76
N TYR A 145 40.81 -6.10 -18.36
CA TYR A 145 40.86 -6.62 -16.99
C TYR A 145 41.29 -5.52 -16.01
#